data_AF-A0A401KCR9-F1
#
_entry.id   AF-A0A401KCR9-F1
#
_cell.length_a   1.000
_cell.length_b   1.000
_cell.length_c   1.000
_cell.angle_alpha   90.00
_cell.angle_beta   90.00
_cell.angle_gamma   90.00
#
_symmetry.space_group_name_H-M   'P 1'
#
loop_
_entity.id
_entity.type
_entity.pdbx_description
1 polymer ?
#
loop_
_entity_poly.entity_id
_entity_poly.type
_entity_poly.pdbx_seq_one_letter_code
_entity_poly.pdbx_strand_id
1 'polypeptide(L)' 'MSEFYSDELIVRTAALIEERFHVATDYSNRLAIAALDGIESHGLDANDWDTVVETVNVVVASWISAGTFSGKGDVP' A
#
# COMPACT_ATOMS: atom_id res chain seq x y z
N MET A 1 -8.49 -10.17 -9.75
CA MET A 1 -8.42 -8.81 -9.17
C MET A 1 -9.29 -8.84 -7.93
N SER A 2 -8.74 -8.41 -6.79
CA SER A 2 -9.37 -8.51 -5.46
C SER A 2 -10.73 -7.80 -5.45
N GLU A 3 -11.80 -8.51 -5.09
CA GLU A 3 -13.20 -8.06 -5.10
C GLU A 3 -13.55 -7.03 -4.01
N PHE A 4 -12.57 -6.47 -3.29
CA PHE A 4 -12.80 -5.84 -1.98
C PHE A 4 -12.65 -4.32 -1.92
N TYR A 5 -11.86 -3.68 -2.80
CA TYR A 5 -11.69 -2.23 -2.82
C TYR A 5 -12.03 -1.64 -4.19
N SER A 6 -12.47 -0.38 -4.21
CA SER A 6 -12.61 0.33 -5.48
C SER A 6 -11.23 0.50 -6.12
N ASP A 7 -11.18 0.40 -7.46
CA ASP A 7 -9.97 0.69 -8.23
C ASP A 7 -9.42 2.09 -7.89
N GLU A 8 -10.31 3.05 -7.63
CA GLU A 8 -9.96 4.40 -7.19
C GLU A 8 -9.17 4.42 -5.87
N LEU A 9 -9.60 3.66 -4.87
CA LEU A 9 -8.93 3.62 -3.56
C LEU A 9 -7.55 2.98 -3.67
N ILE A 10 -7.41 1.90 -4.46
CA ILE A 10 -6.12 1.24 -4.71
C ILE A 10 -5.19 2.20 -5.43
N VAL A 11 -5.64 2.83 -6.52
CA VAL A 11 -4.82 3.76 -7.32
C VAL A 11 -4.39 4.97 -6.49
N ARG A 12 -5.30 5.54 -5.70
CA ARG A 12 -4.99 6.68 -4.82
C ARG A 12 -3.96 6.32 -3.76
N THR A 13 -4.08 5.13 -3.15
CA THR A 13 -3.13 4.62 -2.14
C THR A 13 -1.77 4.32 -2.77
N ALA A 14 -1.74 3.72 -3.96
CA ALA A 14 -0.52 3.44 -4.69
C ALA A 14 0.22 4.73 -5.08
N ALA A 15 -0.50 5.74 -5.57
CA ALA A 15 0.07 7.05 -5.88
C ALA A 15 0.70 7.72 -4.65
N LEU A 16 0.06 7.63 -3.47
CA LEU A 16 0.63 8.12 -2.21
C LEU A 16 1.96 7.42 -1.86
N ILE A 17 2.03 6.11 -2.07
CA ILE A 17 3.24 5.31 -1.81
C ILE A 17 4.36 5.66 -2.80
N GLU A 18 4.05 5.84 -4.09
CA GLU A 18 5.01 6.26 -5.11
C GLU A 18 5.60 7.64 -4.80
N GLU A 19 4.73 8.60 -4.45
CA GLU A 19 5.14 9.97 -4.13
C GLU A 19 6.09 10.00 -2.93
N ARG A 20 5.78 9.23 -1.87
CA ARG A 20 6.54 9.26 -0.62
C ARG A 20 7.84 8.48 -0.65
N PHE A 21 7.85 7.34 -1.34
CA PHE A 21 8.97 6.39 -1.25
C PHE A 21 9.72 6.22 -2.58
N HIS A 22 9.27 6.85 -3.66
CA HIS A 22 9.89 6.81 -4.99
C HIS A 22 10.13 5.39 -5.49
N VAL A 23 9.11 4.54 -5.34
CA VAL A 23 9.15 3.14 -5.76
C VAL A 23 8.38 2.91 -7.07
N ALA A 24 8.65 1.79 -7.74
CA ALA A 24 8.00 1.45 -9.01
C ALA A 24 6.48 1.21 -8.85
N THR A 25 5.71 1.52 -9.89
CA THR A 25 4.24 1.43 -9.91
C THR A 25 3.69 0.03 -9.62
N ASP A 26 4.31 -1.03 -10.14
CA ASP A 26 3.84 -2.38 -9.83
C ASP A 26 4.10 -2.77 -8.36
N TYR A 27 5.10 -2.16 -7.73
CA TYR A 27 5.42 -2.39 -6.34
C TYR A 27 4.52 -1.56 -5.41
N SER A 28 4.26 -0.29 -5.74
CA SER A 28 3.32 0.56 -5.01
C SER A 28 1.90 -0.01 -5.00
N ASN A 29 1.42 -0.55 -6.12
CA ASN A 29 0.10 -1.19 -6.20
C ASN A 29 -0.01 -2.41 -5.27
N ARG A 30 1.03 -3.25 -5.22
CA ARG A 30 1.06 -4.41 -4.31
C ARG A 30 1.10 -3.96 -2.85
N LEU A 31 1.88 -2.93 -2.54
CA LEU A 31 1.93 -2.35 -1.20
C LEU A 31 0.59 -1.71 -0.80
N ALA A 32 -0.10 -1.04 -1.73
CA ALA A 32 -1.40 -0.44 -1.49
C ALA A 32 -2.43 -1.49 -1.08
N ILE A 33 -2.56 -2.57 -1.86
CA ILE A 33 -3.48 -3.67 -1.53
C ILE A 33 -3.14 -4.27 -0.16
N ALA A 34 -1.87 -4.55 0.11
CA ALA A 34 -1.43 -5.12 1.38
C ALA A 34 -1.67 -4.17 2.58
N ALA A 35 -1.52 -2.86 2.38
CA ALA A 35 -1.80 -1.87 3.41
C ALA A 35 -3.30 -1.82 3.73
N LEU A 36 -4.16 -1.79 2.70
CA LEU A 36 -5.62 -1.79 2.86
C LEU A 36 -6.10 -3.07 3.55
N ASP A 37 -5.59 -4.24 3.13
CA ASP A 37 -5.88 -5.52 3.78
C ASP A 37 -5.40 -5.54 5.23
N GLY A 38 -4.23 -4.95 5.51
CA GLY A 38 -3.70 -4.79 6.86
C GLY A 38 -4.66 -3.98 7.74
N ILE A 39 -5.15 -2.84 7.24
CA ILE A 39 -6.10 -1.97 7.95
C ILE A 39 -7.36 -2.76 8.34
N GLU A 40 -8.03 -3.38 7.37
CA GLU A 40 -9.25 -4.16 7.60
C GLU A 40 -9.02 -5.35 8.55
N SER A 41 -7.90 -6.08 8.39
CA SER A 41 -7.58 -7.24 9.23
C SER A 41 -7.39 -6.87 10.71
N HIS A 42 -7.05 -5.61 11.00
CA HIS A 42 -6.94 -5.05 12.33
C HIS A 42 -8.21 -4.36 12.83
N GLY A 43 -9.31 -4.44 12.07
CA GLY A 43 -10.62 -3.90 12.45
C GLY A 43 -10.74 -2.38 12.27
N LEU A 44 -9.86 -1.78 11.47
CA LEU A 44 -9.91 -0.38 11.08
C LEU A 44 -10.60 -0.24 9.71
N ASP A 45 -11.01 0.98 9.36
CA ASP A 45 -11.70 1.25 8.08
C ASP A 45 -10.69 1.64 7.00
N ALA A 46 -10.55 0.82 5.95
CA ALA A 46 -9.68 1.12 4.82
C ALA A 46 -10.21 2.24 3.91
N ASN A 47 -11.46 2.68 4.08
CA ASN A 47 -12.01 3.85 3.38
C ASN A 47 -11.72 5.17 4.11
N ASP A 48 -11.27 5.11 5.38
CA ASP A 48 -10.81 6.28 6.10
C ASP A 48 -9.41 6.68 5.60
N TRP A 49 -9.36 7.78 4.85
CA TRP A 49 -8.13 8.25 4.23
C TRP A 49 -7.04 8.62 5.24
N ASP A 50 -7.40 9.12 6.43
CA ASP A 50 -6.41 9.46 7.46
C ASP A 50 -5.74 8.18 8.01
N THR A 51 -6.55 7.13 8.22
CA THR A 51 -6.05 5.78 8.58
C THR A 51 -5.13 5.21 7.51
N VAL A 52 -5.48 5.36 6.22
CA VAL A 52 -4.62 4.94 5.10
C VAL A 52 -3.30 5.72 5.09
N VAL A 53 -3.35 7.04 5.23
CA VAL A 53 -2.18 7.91 5.22
C VAL A 53 -1.20 7.56 6.34
N GLU A 54 -1.71 7.29 7.54
CA GLU A 54 -0.90 6.92 8.69
C GLU A 54 -0.30 5.51 8.54
N THR A 55 -1.08 4.56 8.05
CA THR A 55 -0.60 3.20 7.74
C THR A 55 0.53 3.24 6.72
N VAL A 56 0.41 4.07 5.68
CA VAL A 56 1.47 4.27 4.68
C VAL A 56 2.73 4.89 5.31
N ASN A 57 2.57 5.87 6.20
CA ASN A 57 3.70 6.52 6.87
C ASN A 57 4.47 5.61 7.82
N VAL A 58 3.78 4.68 8.49
CA VAL A 58 4.39 3.87 9.55
C VAL A 58 4.69 2.47 9.05
N VAL A 59 3.66 1.75 8.62
CA VAL A 59 3.74 0.32 8.31
C VAL A 59 4.43 0.10 6.97
N VAL A 60 3.97 0.78 5.91
CA VAL A 60 4.57 0.64 4.57
C VAL A 60 6.01 1.17 4.57
N ALA A 61 6.28 2.29 5.24
CA ALA A 61 7.64 2.80 5.41
C ALA A 61 8.56 1.76 6.07
N SER A 62 8.09 1.10 7.14
CA SER A 62 8.82 0.03 7.81
C SER A 62 9.10 -1.15 6.88
N TRP A 63 8.12 -1.58 6.08
CA TRP A 63 8.31 -2.68 5.15
C TRP A 63 9.34 -2.38 4.06
N ILE A 64 9.30 -1.17 3.50
CA ILE A 64 10.27 -0.71 2.49
C ILE A 64 11.67 -0.63 3.10
N SER A 65 11.79 -0.05 4.30
CA SER A 65 13.06 0.09 5.00
C SER A 65 13.69 -1.25 5.35
N ALA A 66 12.89 -2.20 5.84
CA ALA A 66 13.35 -3.54 6.21
C ALA A 66 13.53 -4.46 5.01
N GLY A 67 13.02 -4.09 3.81
CA GLY A 67 13.00 -4.95 2.64
C GLY A 67 12.11 -6.19 2.81
N THR A 68 11.18 -6.17 3.76
CA THR A 68 10.37 -7.33 4.16
C THR A 68 9.17 -7.57 3.25
N PHE A 69 8.80 -6.59 2.42
CA PHE A 69 7.80 -6.76 1.38
C PHE A 69 8.50 -7.09 0.06
N SER A 70 8.63 -8.39 -0.23
CA SER A 70 9.37 -8.86 -1.40
C SER A 70 8.63 -8.56 -2.69
N GLY A 71 9.24 -7.73 -3.52
CA GLY A 71 8.69 -7.34 -4.81
C GLY A 71 9.30 -6.09 -5.43
N LYS A 72 10.52 -5.65 -5.09
CA LYS A 72 11.24 -4.72 -5.99
C LYS A 72 11.31 -5.43 -7.33
N GLY A 73 10.65 -4.91 -8.37
CA GLY A 73 10.35 -5.66 -9.58
C GLY A 73 11.57 -6.41 -10.13
N ASP A 74 11.64 -7.71 -9.88
CA ASP A 74 12.34 -8.63 -10.76
C ASP A 74 11.42 -8.77 -11.98
N VAL A 75 11.61 -7.85 -12.92
CA VAL A 75 11.24 -8.07 -14.32
C VAL A 75 12.35 -8.96 -14.89
N PRO A 76 12.02 -10.01 -15.68
CA PRO A 76 13.03 -10.71 -16.48
C PRO A 76 13.80 -9.78 -17.41
#